data_AF-A0A6F8PRW1-F1
#
_entry.id   AF-A0A6F8PRW1-F1
#
_cell.length_a   1.000
_cell.length_b   1.000
_cell.length_c   1.000
_cell.angle_alpha   90.00
_cell.angle_beta   90.00
_cell.angle_gamma   90.00
#
_symmetry.space_group_name_H-M   'P 1'
#
loop_
_entity.id
_entity.type
_entity.pdbx_description
1 polymer ?
#
loop_
_entity_poly.entity_id
_entity_poly.type
_entity_poly.pdbx_seq_one_letter_code
_entity_poly.pdbx_strand_id
1 'polypeptide(L)'
;MRIQVEDYVHRKGWSIEEAEKWLAPNLGYDPERFCSISNLTPLPLEKAAHQEIPLKRLQGYNSNLVSDNKAMPNTMTTELDFSSLEKAIARLDESLHLVSAIEQEDTPLYRTLISGVIQHFEFTYELSWKFMKRWLGENLGASQVDGVSRRELFRLAAEYQLIVSVDDWMLFHRARNETSHTYHEHKALEVFAIAKAFLPQAEQLLQRLKAKY
;
A
#
# COMPACT_ATOMS: atom_id res chain seq x y z
N MET A 1 -1.39 13.31 -17.67
CA MET A 1 -2.31 12.19 -17.36
C MET A 1 -3.05 11.65 -18.59
N ARG A 2 -3.67 12.47 -19.45
CA ARG A 2 -4.35 11.98 -20.68
C ARG A 2 -3.43 11.31 -21.71
N ILE A 3 -2.18 11.78 -21.79
CA ILE A 3 -1.15 11.25 -22.71
C ILE A 3 -0.87 9.75 -22.45
N GLN A 4 -0.93 9.30 -21.20
CA GLN A 4 -0.70 7.89 -20.85
C GLN A 4 -1.85 6.96 -21.25
N VAL A 5 -3.08 7.49 -21.32
CA VAL A 5 -4.27 6.74 -21.76
C VAL A 5 -4.29 6.70 -23.29
N GLU A 6 -4.02 7.82 -23.96
CA GLU A 6 -3.94 7.93 -25.41
C GLU A 6 -2.84 7.02 -25.99
N ASP A 7 -1.66 6.97 -25.35
CA ASP A 7 -0.54 6.10 -25.74
C ASP A 7 -0.83 4.59 -25.57
N TYR A 8 -1.75 4.23 -24.67
CA TYR A 8 -2.17 2.85 -24.42
C TYR A 8 -3.21 2.40 -25.45
N VAL A 9 -4.16 3.30 -25.76
CA VAL A 9 -5.22 3.13 -26.76
C VAL A 9 -4.63 2.92 -28.16
N HIS A 10 -3.66 3.76 -28.56
CA HIS A 10 -3.01 3.66 -29.87
C HIS A 10 -2.23 2.35 -30.08
N ARG A 11 -1.70 1.73 -29.01
CA ARG A 11 -0.93 0.47 -29.10
C ARG A 11 -1.77 -0.79 -29.11
N LYS A 12 -2.95 -0.77 -28.50
CA LYS A 12 -3.86 -1.93 -28.39
C LYS A 12 -4.97 -1.94 -29.44
N GLY A 13 -5.20 -0.82 -30.14
CA GLY A 13 -6.27 -0.69 -31.13
C GLY A 13 -7.67 -0.66 -30.51
N TRP A 14 -7.77 -0.22 -29.25
CA TRP A 14 -9.02 -0.16 -28.49
C TRP A 14 -9.65 1.22 -28.59
N SER A 15 -10.92 1.37 -28.23
CA SER A 15 -11.53 2.69 -28.08
C SER A 15 -11.09 3.37 -26.78
N ILE A 16 -11.05 4.72 -26.77
CA ILE A 16 -10.72 5.50 -25.56
C ILE A 16 -11.68 5.16 -24.41
N GLU A 17 -12.96 4.96 -24.72
CA GLU A 17 -14.02 4.64 -23.77
C GLU A 17 -13.80 3.29 -23.07
N GLU A 18 -13.30 2.28 -23.78
CA GLU A 18 -12.98 0.97 -23.21
C GLU A 18 -11.72 1.01 -22.33
N ALA A 19 -10.71 1.79 -22.71
CA ALA A 19 -9.50 1.96 -21.91
C ALA A 19 -9.78 2.76 -20.62
N GLU A 20 -10.62 3.79 -20.71
CA GLU A 20 -11.03 4.61 -19.57
C GLU A 20 -11.84 3.78 -18.55
N LYS A 21 -12.66 2.82 -18.98
CA LYS A 21 -13.40 1.93 -18.07
C LYS A 21 -12.50 1.12 -17.11
N TRP A 22 -11.27 0.81 -17.52
CA TRP A 22 -10.33 0.01 -16.71
C TRP A 22 -9.23 0.83 -16.05
N LEU A 23 -8.84 1.96 -16.64
CA LEU A 23 -7.72 2.78 -16.17
C LEU A 23 -8.15 4.00 -15.34
N ALA A 24 -9.38 4.50 -15.52
CA ALA A 24 -9.87 5.69 -14.80
C ALA A 24 -9.89 5.51 -13.27
N PRO A 25 -10.30 4.36 -12.70
CA PRO A 25 -10.35 4.20 -11.24
C PRO A 25 -8.97 4.21 -10.57
N ASN A 26 -7.92 3.77 -11.29
CA ASN A 26 -6.57 3.62 -10.74
C ASN A 26 -5.72 4.90 -10.86
N LEU A 27 -6.14 5.86 -11.69
CA LEU A 27 -5.42 7.11 -11.91
C LEU A 27 -6.05 8.31 -11.19
N GLY A 28 -7.21 8.13 -10.52
CA GLY A 28 -7.96 9.26 -9.95
C GLY A 28 -8.50 10.22 -11.02
N TYR A 29 -8.83 9.69 -12.21
CA TYR A 29 -9.33 10.42 -13.35
C TYR A 29 -10.86 10.29 -13.42
N ASP A 30 -11.57 11.41 -13.45
CA ASP A 30 -13.03 11.49 -13.61
C ASP A 30 -13.35 12.05 -15.01
N PRO A 31 -13.90 11.25 -15.94
CA PRO A 31 -14.15 11.67 -17.32
C PRO A 31 -15.25 12.74 -17.42
N GLU A 32 -16.19 12.83 -16.47
CA GLU A 32 -17.28 13.82 -16.53
C GLU A 32 -16.85 15.21 -16.05
N ARG A 33 -15.74 15.30 -15.30
CA ARG A 33 -15.25 16.55 -14.74
C ARG A 33 -14.68 17.52 -15.77
N PHE A 34 -14.34 17.06 -16.98
CA PHE A 34 -13.70 17.86 -18.03
C PHE A 34 -14.66 18.42 -19.10
N CYS A 35 -15.90 17.95 -19.16
CA CYS A 35 -16.89 18.49 -20.11
C CYS A 35 -17.34 19.93 -19.72
N SER A 36 -17.08 20.35 -18.48
CA SER A 36 -17.50 21.66 -17.94
C SER A 36 -16.35 22.66 -17.72
N ILE A 37 -15.09 22.32 -18.02
CA ILE A 37 -13.90 23.20 -17.77
C ILE A 37 -13.48 24.00 -19.02
N SER A 38 -14.17 23.86 -20.16
CA SER A 38 -13.88 24.71 -21.33
C SER A 38 -14.28 26.19 -21.15
N ASN A 39 -14.93 26.56 -20.04
CA ASN A 39 -15.57 27.88 -19.88
C ASN A 39 -15.21 28.69 -18.62
N LEU A 40 -14.17 28.37 -17.84
CA LEU A 40 -13.84 29.18 -16.65
C LEU A 40 -12.37 29.59 -16.58
N THR A 41 -12.18 30.92 -16.58
CA THR A 41 -10.93 31.65 -16.41
C THR A 41 -10.32 31.42 -15.00
N PRO A 42 -8.98 31.37 -14.85
CA PRO A 42 -8.36 31.10 -13.54
C PRO A 42 -8.34 32.36 -12.65
N LEU A 43 -8.63 32.20 -11.35
CA LEU A 43 -8.43 33.23 -10.32
C LEU A 43 -7.04 33.11 -9.65
N PRO A 44 -6.44 34.22 -9.17
CA PRO A 44 -5.06 34.25 -8.69
C PRO A 44 -4.92 33.81 -7.22
N LEU A 45 -3.77 33.19 -6.93
CA LEU A 45 -3.33 32.77 -5.60
C LEU A 45 -2.90 33.98 -4.75
N GLU A 46 -3.72 34.42 -3.79
CA GLU A 46 -3.22 35.01 -2.53
C GLU A 46 -4.32 35.22 -1.47
N LYS A 47 -3.95 34.94 -0.21
CA LYS A 47 -4.50 35.41 1.10
C LYS A 47 -5.41 34.47 1.92
N ALA A 48 -4.80 33.89 2.96
CA ALA A 48 -5.24 33.86 4.37
C ALA A 48 -4.15 33.13 5.20
N ALA A 49 -3.15 33.78 5.82
CA ALA A 49 -3.13 34.58 7.05
C ALA A 49 -3.43 33.80 8.36
N HIS A 50 -2.33 33.43 9.05
CA HIS A 50 -2.03 33.32 10.49
C HIS A 50 -3.15 33.30 11.56
N GLN A 51 -3.07 32.32 12.48
CA GLN A 51 -3.44 32.48 13.89
C GLN A 51 -2.64 31.50 14.79
N GLU A 52 -1.93 32.05 15.79
CA GLU A 52 -1.10 31.37 16.80
C GLU A 52 -1.92 30.92 18.03
N ILE A 53 -1.49 29.85 18.72
CA ILE A 53 -2.12 29.35 19.97
C ILE A 53 -1.14 29.53 21.15
N PRO A 54 -1.55 30.11 22.30
CA PRO A 54 -0.64 30.44 23.41
C PRO A 54 -0.49 29.32 24.45
N LEU A 55 0.73 29.11 24.93
CA LEU A 55 1.10 28.21 26.04
C LEU A 55 1.04 28.94 27.40
N LYS A 56 0.26 28.43 28.36
CA LYS A 56 0.60 28.45 29.81
C LYS A 56 -0.38 27.67 30.69
N ARG A 57 0.19 27.15 31.80
CA ARG A 57 -0.39 26.58 33.04
C ARG A 57 -0.38 25.04 33.02
N LEU A 58 0.46 24.36 33.80
CA LEU A 58 0.37 24.25 35.27
C LEU A 58 1.74 23.98 35.93
N GLN A 59 2.06 24.73 36.99
CA GLN A 59 3.00 24.32 38.04
C GLN A 59 2.19 23.82 39.24
N GLY A 60 2.65 22.72 39.86
CA GLY A 60 2.36 22.43 41.27
C GLY A 60 2.05 20.96 41.59
N TYR A 61 3.07 20.18 42.00
CA TYR A 61 3.00 19.38 43.24
C TYR A 61 4.40 18.91 43.67
N ASN A 62 4.61 18.94 44.99
CA ASN A 62 5.89 18.85 45.69
C ASN A 62 6.17 17.44 46.26
N SER A 63 7.40 17.25 46.75
CA SER A 63 8.08 16.03 47.17
C SER A 63 7.69 15.42 48.55
N ASN A 64 7.85 14.08 48.65
CA ASN A 64 8.54 13.27 49.70
C ASN A 64 7.81 12.03 50.29
N LEU A 65 8.54 10.90 50.21
CA LEU A 65 8.68 9.71 51.11
C LEU A 65 7.47 8.78 51.43
N VAL A 66 7.60 7.48 51.11
CA VAL A 66 7.75 6.31 52.02
C VAL A 66 7.62 4.98 51.23
N SER A 67 8.27 3.95 51.77
CA SER A 67 8.72 2.65 51.25
C SER A 67 7.65 1.59 50.90
N ASP A 68 8.17 0.56 50.23
CA ASP A 68 7.67 -0.81 50.07
C ASP A 68 6.43 -1.05 49.20
N ASN A 69 6.65 -1.58 47.99
CA ASN A 69 5.88 -2.74 47.49
C ASN A 69 6.54 -3.39 46.26
N LYS A 70 7.13 -4.57 46.51
CA LYS A 70 7.00 -5.82 45.76
C LYS A 70 6.81 -5.73 44.23
N ALA A 71 7.80 -6.25 43.51
CA ALA A 71 7.84 -6.47 42.06
C ALA A 71 6.47 -6.75 41.39
N MET A 72 6.16 -5.99 40.34
CA MET A 72 5.27 -6.44 39.26
C MET A 72 6.14 -6.98 38.12
N PRO A 73 5.78 -8.13 37.51
CA PRO A 73 6.45 -8.56 36.29
C PRO A 73 6.22 -7.51 35.22
N ASN A 74 7.31 -7.02 34.62
CA ASN A 74 7.29 -6.16 33.46
C ASN A 74 6.46 -6.88 32.39
N THR A 75 5.22 -6.46 32.14
CA THR A 75 4.47 -6.88 30.97
C THR A 75 5.21 -6.30 29.78
N MET A 76 6.11 -7.09 29.20
CA MET A 76 6.72 -6.79 27.93
C MET A 76 5.59 -6.77 26.91
N THR A 77 4.98 -5.60 26.69
CA THR A 77 4.27 -5.31 25.45
C THR A 77 5.29 -5.56 24.35
N THR A 78 5.21 -6.72 23.71
CA THR A 78 6.09 -7.09 22.61
C THR A 78 5.80 -6.14 21.47
N GLU A 79 6.62 -5.09 21.38
CA GLU A 79 6.58 -4.10 20.31
C GLU A 79 6.58 -4.82 18.96
N LEU A 80 5.67 -4.45 18.08
CA LEU A 80 5.51 -5.08 16.78
C LEU A 80 6.70 -4.69 15.89
N ASP A 81 7.70 -5.55 15.81
CA ASP A 81 8.86 -5.32 14.94
C ASP A 81 8.47 -5.40 13.45
N PHE A 82 8.56 -4.27 12.74
CA PHE A 82 8.27 -4.13 11.32
C PHE A 82 9.48 -4.37 10.40
N SER A 83 10.68 -4.66 10.95
CA SER A 83 11.93 -4.76 10.20
C SER A 83 11.88 -5.78 9.05
N SER A 84 11.11 -6.86 9.23
CA SER A 84 10.92 -7.87 8.18
C SER A 84 10.10 -7.34 6.99
N LEU A 85 9.04 -6.57 7.24
CA LEU A 85 8.22 -5.96 6.19
C LEU A 85 8.98 -4.84 5.49
N GLU A 86 9.73 -4.02 6.23
CA GLU A 86 10.61 -2.99 5.66
C GLU A 86 11.62 -3.57 4.67
N LYS A 87 12.35 -4.61 5.11
CA LYS A 87 13.33 -5.29 4.25
C LYS A 87 12.68 -5.91 3.03
N ALA A 88 11.49 -6.48 3.18
CA ALA A 88 10.76 -7.08 2.06
C ALA A 88 10.34 -6.03 1.02
N ILE A 89 9.76 -4.91 1.45
CA ILE A 89 9.39 -3.79 0.58
C ILE A 89 10.63 -3.24 -0.13
N ALA A 90 11.72 -3.03 0.59
CA ALA A 90 12.98 -2.53 0.00
C ALA A 90 13.54 -3.49 -1.07
N ARG A 91 13.43 -4.81 -0.88
CA ARG A 91 13.84 -5.79 -1.89
C ARG A 91 12.94 -5.74 -3.13
N LEU A 92 11.63 -5.55 -2.96
CA LEU A 92 10.71 -5.41 -4.09
C LEU A 92 10.98 -4.13 -4.89
N ASP A 93 11.21 -3.00 -4.19
CA ASP A 93 11.60 -1.74 -4.82
C ASP A 93 12.91 -1.88 -5.61
N GLU A 94 13.93 -2.48 -4.99
CA GLU A 94 15.23 -2.72 -5.62
C GLU A 94 15.11 -3.57 -6.90
N SER A 95 14.36 -4.67 -6.87
CA SER A 95 14.20 -5.51 -8.06
C SER A 95 13.37 -4.85 -9.17
N LEU A 96 12.37 -4.04 -8.81
CA LEU A 96 11.62 -3.23 -9.76
C LEU A 96 12.51 -2.17 -10.42
N HIS A 97 13.38 -1.53 -9.64
CA HIS A 97 14.34 -0.56 -10.16
C HIS A 97 15.33 -1.22 -11.14
N LEU A 98 15.86 -2.39 -10.80
CA LEU A 98 16.75 -3.15 -11.69
C LEU A 98 16.10 -3.50 -13.04
N VAL A 99 14.85 -3.97 -13.03
CA VAL A 99 14.12 -4.25 -14.27
C VAL A 99 13.87 -2.97 -15.08
N SER A 100 13.62 -1.84 -14.42
CA SER A 100 13.40 -0.56 -15.10
C SER A 100 14.66 0.02 -15.77
N ALA A 101 15.85 -0.39 -15.30
CA ALA A 101 17.13 0.11 -15.77
C ALA A 101 17.66 -0.63 -17.01
N ILE A 102 17.05 -1.76 -17.40
CA ILE A 102 17.41 -2.51 -18.60
C ILE A 102 16.43 -2.23 -19.75
N GLU A 103 16.89 -2.43 -20.97
CA GLU A 103 16.01 -2.40 -22.14
C GLU A 103 14.94 -3.49 -22.03
N GLN A 104 13.69 -3.13 -22.32
CA GLN A 104 12.55 -4.04 -22.29
C GLN A 104 12.53 -4.91 -23.55
N GLU A 105 13.53 -5.79 -23.65
CA GLU A 105 13.64 -6.82 -24.66
C GLU A 105 13.44 -8.18 -24.00
N ASP A 106 12.76 -9.10 -24.69
CA ASP A 106 12.49 -10.45 -24.19
C ASP A 106 13.74 -11.34 -24.21
N THR A 107 14.68 -11.01 -23.33
CA THR A 107 15.95 -11.72 -23.14
C THR A 107 15.86 -12.67 -21.95
N PRO A 108 16.70 -13.72 -21.89
CA PRO A 108 16.81 -14.56 -20.71
C PRO A 108 17.06 -13.75 -19.42
N LEU A 109 17.87 -12.69 -19.51
CA LEU A 109 18.13 -11.78 -18.39
C LEU A 109 16.85 -11.06 -17.93
N TYR A 110 16.09 -10.50 -18.86
CA TYR A 110 14.81 -9.84 -18.56
C TYR A 110 13.85 -10.81 -17.87
N ARG A 111 13.67 -12.02 -18.42
CA ARG A 111 12.79 -13.04 -17.81
C ARG A 111 13.24 -13.43 -16.40
N THR A 112 14.54 -13.60 -16.16
CA THR A 112 15.08 -13.89 -14.82
C THR A 112 14.82 -12.76 -13.84
N LEU A 113 14.99 -11.50 -14.24
CA LEU A 113 14.72 -10.35 -13.37
C LEU A 113 13.21 -10.23 -13.05
N ILE A 114 12.35 -10.46 -14.04
CA ILE A 114 10.90 -10.54 -13.84
C ILE A 114 10.54 -11.63 -12.81
N SER A 115 11.12 -12.83 -12.90
CA SER A 115 10.94 -13.88 -11.89
C SER A 115 11.39 -13.44 -10.50
N GLY A 116 12.50 -12.69 -10.40
CA GLY A 116 12.96 -12.11 -9.14
C GLY A 116 11.96 -11.11 -8.55
N VAL A 117 11.38 -10.22 -9.37
CA VAL A 117 10.32 -9.30 -8.94
C VAL A 117 9.09 -10.05 -8.45
N ILE A 118 8.65 -11.09 -9.16
CA ILE A 118 7.50 -11.91 -8.76
C ILE A 118 7.76 -12.56 -7.40
N GLN A 119 8.95 -13.13 -7.20
CA GLN A 119 9.31 -13.71 -5.91
C GLN A 119 9.32 -12.67 -4.79
N HIS A 120 9.80 -11.45 -5.07
CA HIS A 120 9.79 -10.35 -4.11
C HIS A 120 8.38 -9.89 -3.77
N PHE A 121 7.49 -9.84 -4.76
CA PHE A 121 6.08 -9.58 -4.56
C PHE A 121 5.43 -10.63 -3.65
N GLU A 122 5.68 -11.93 -3.88
CA GLU A 122 5.10 -13.01 -3.08
C GLU A 122 5.38 -12.85 -1.59
N PHE A 123 6.66 -12.74 -1.20
CA PHE A 123 6.99 -12.67 0.22
C PHE A 123 6.54 -11.35 0.83
N THR A 124 6.54 -10.25 0.07
CA THR A 124 6.12 -8.93 0.57
C THR A 124 4.62 -8.91 0.79
N TYR A 125 3.84 -9.49 -0.12
CA TYR A 125 2.41 -9.71 0.08
C TYR A 125 2.13 -10.60 1.29
N GLU A 126 2.86 -11.71 1.43
CA GLU A 126 2.69 -12.64 2.55
C GLU A 126 2.93 -11.98 3.91
N LEU A 127 3.98 -11.14 4.01
CA LEU A 127 4.23 -10.37 5.22
C LEU A 127 3.15 -9.31 5.44
N SER A 128 2.75 -8.59 4.40
CA SER A 128 1.78 -7.50 4.49
C SER A 128 0.47 -7.94 5.13
N TRP A 129 -0.15 -9.02 4.66
CA TRP A 129 -1.42 -9.48 5.23
C TRP A 129 -1.24 -10.05 6.65
N LYS A 130 -0.08 -10.65 6.96
CA LYS A 130 0.21 -11.16 8.31
C LYS A 130 0.35 -10.01 9.31
N PHE A 131 1.00 -8.93 8.92
CA PHE A 131 1.08 -7.72 9.74
C PHE A 131 -0.29 -7.07 9.94
N MET A 132 -1.15 -7.01 8.91
CA MET A 132 -2.55 -6.58 9.09
C MET A 132 -3.28 -7.47 10.11
N LYS A 133 -3.22 -8.81 9.94
CA LYS A 133 -3.89 -9.74 10.85
C LYS A 133 -3.38 -9.59 12.28
N ARG A 134 -2.07 -9.44 12.46
CA ARG A 134 -1.46 -9.26 13.78
C ARG A 134 -1.88 -7.94 14.42
N TRP A 135 -1.78 -6.83 13.69
CA TRP A 135 -2.20 -5.52 14.20
C TRP A 135 -3.69 -5.52 14.58
N LEU A 136 -4.56 -6.08 13.73
CA LEU A 136 -5.99 -6.20 14.02
C LEU A 136 -6.25 -7.12 15.22
N GLY A 137 -5.51 -8.22 15.36
CA GLY A 137 -5.64 -9.12 16.51
C GLY A 137 -5.19 -8.51 17.84
N GLU A 138 -4.14 -7.68 17.82
CA GLU A 138 -3.64 -6.95 18.98
C GLU A 138 -4.62 -5.82 19.39
N ASN A 139 -5.32 -5.19 18.43
CA ASN A 139 -6.22 -4.05 18.70
C ASN A 139 -7.70 -4.42 18.91
N LEU A 140 -8.20 -5.49 18.26
CA LEU A 140 -9.61 -5.93 18.33
C LEU A 140 -9.82 -7.18 19.18
N GLY A 141 -8.72 -7.86 19.53
CA GLY A 141 -8.73 -9.18 20.12
C GLY A 141 -8.66 -10.29 19.08
N ALA A 142 -7.89 -11.34 19.38
CA ALA A 142 -7.61 -12.44 18.46
C ALA A 142 -8.87 -13.15 17.93
N SER A 143 -9.95 -13.20 18.71
CA SER A 143 -11.21 -13.86 18.32
C SER A 143 -11.94 -13.18 17.16
N GLN A 144 -11.69 -11.89 16.90
CA GLN A 144 -12.33 -11.15 15.80
C GLN A 144 -11.66 -11.40 14.45
N VAL A 145 -10.39 -11.82 14.45
CA VAL A 145 -9.57 -11.96 13.23
C VAL A 145 -9.23 -13.41 12.91
N ASP A 146 -9.48 -14.34 13.83
CA ASP A 146 -9.15 -15.74 13.60
C ASP A 146 -10.23 -16.44 12.77
N GLY A 147 -9.79 -17.29 11.83
CA GLY A 147 -10.68 -17.97 10.88
C GLY A 147 -11.39 -17.09 9.85
N VAL A 148 -11.25 -15.76 9.89
CA VAL A 148 -11.89 -14.88 8.90
C VAL A 148 -11.30 -15.06 7.51
N SER A 149 -12.15 -14.92 6.48
CA SER A 149 -11.70 -14.99 5.09
C SER A 149 -10.72 -13.86 4.75
N ARG A 150 -9.92 -14.02 3.69
CA ARG A 150 -9.01 -12.97 3.20
C ARG A 150 -9.73 -11.65 2.90
N ARG A 151 -10.93 -11.73 2.32
CA ARG A 151 -11.75 -10.56 2.00
C ARG A 151 -12.28 -9.87 3.26
N GLU A 152 -12.67 -10.63 4.27
CA GLU A 152 -13.08 -10.07 5.57
C GLU A 152 -11.90 -9.40 6.27
N LEU A 153 -10.73 -10.03 6.28
CA LEU A 153 -9.51 -9.43 6.83
C LEU A 153 -9.20 -8.07 6.18
N PHE A 154 -9.31 -7.98 4.85
CA PHE A 154 -9.08 -6.72 4.14
C PHE A 154 -10.20 -5.70 4.40
N ARG A 155 -11.46 -6.11 4.57
CA ARG A 155 -12.54 -5.21 4.99
C ARG A 155 -12.26 -4.59 6.35
N LEU A 156 -11.88 -5.40 7.34
CA LEU A 156 -11.44 -4.90 8.65
C LEU A 156 -10.23 -3.98 8.52
N ALA A 157 -9.22 -4.36 7.74
CA ALA A 157 -8.04 -3.51 7.53
C ALA A 157 -8.41 -2.14 6.90
N ALA A 158 -9.39 -2.09 5.99
CA ALA A 158 -9.88 -0.85 5.40
C ALA A 158 -10.68 -0.02 6.42
N GLU A 159 -11.54 -0.65 7.23
CA GLU A 159 -12.30 0.02 8.30
C GLU A 159 -11.39 0.72 9.31
N TYR A 160 -10.28 0.06 9.67
CA TYR A 160 -9.25 0.63 10.55
C TYR A 160 -8.20 1.47 9.82
N GLN A 161 -8.46 1.78 8.55
CA GLN A 161 -7.64 2.66 7.69
C GLN A 161 -6.21 2.16 7.49
N LEU A 162 -5.92 0.87 7.67
CA LEU A 162 -4.62 0.27 7.34
C LEU A 162 -4.40 0.22 5.82
N ILE A 163 -5.48 0.03 5.06
CA ILE A 163 -5.48 0.03 3.60
C ILE A 163 -6.58 0.93 3.04
N VAL A 164 -6.53 1.25 1.75
CA VAL A 164 -7.56 2.08 1.09
C VAL A 164 -8.59 1.23 0.36
N SER A 165 -8.15 0.37 -0.56
CA SER A 165 -9.03 -0.40 -1.44
C SER A 165 -9.00 -1.88 -1.10
N VAL A 166 -10.13 -2.45 -0.68
CA VAL A 166 -10.26 -3.90 -0.48
C VAL A 166 -10.07 -4.66 -1.79
N ASP A 167 -10.56 -4.11 -2.91
CA ASP A 167 -10.53 -4.78 -4.20
C ASP A 167 -9.11 -4.84 -4.80
N ASP A 168 -8.28 -3.82 -4.56
CA ASP A 168 -6.86 -3.83 -4.94
C ASP A 168 -6.12 -4.95 -4.18
N TRP A 169 -6.37 -5.04 -2.87
CA TRP A 169 -5.76 -6.09 -2.05
C TRP A 169 -6.25 -7.49 -2.40
N MET A 170 -7.51 -7.61 -2.84
CA MET A 170 -8.03 -8.85 -3.42
C MET A 170 -7.42 -9.17 -4.78
N LEU A 171 -7.08 -8.17 -5.61
CA LEU A 171 -6.32 -8.36 -6.84
C LEU A 171 -4.92 -8.89 -6.54
N PHE A 172 -4.20 -8.29 -5.58
CA PHE A 172 -2.89 -8.78 -5.15
C PHE A 172 -2.96 -10.21 -4.62
N HIS A 173 -4.01 -10.54 -3.86
CA HIS A 173 -4.23 -11.90 -3.38
C HIS A 173 -4.38 -12.92 -4.52
N ARG A 174 -5.18 -12.60 -5.54
CA ARG A 174 -5.37 -13.47 -6.72
C ARG A 174 -4.06 -13.61 -7.48
N ALA A 175 -3.38 -12.51 -7.77
CA ALA A 175 -2.09 -12.51 -8.46
C ALA A 175 -1.06 -13.38 -7.74
N ARG A 176 -0.99 -13.29 -6.40
CA ARG A 176 -0.11 -14.14 -5.59
C ARG A 176 -0.48 -15.62 -5.67
N ASN A 177 -1.75 -15.98 -5.76
CA ASN A 177 -2.16 -17.38 -5.92
C ASN A 177 -1.84 -17.93 -7.32
N GLU A 178 -1.65 -17.05 -8.30
CA GLU A 178 -1.31 -17.42 -9.68
C GLU A 178 0.21 -17.51 -9.92
N THR A 179 1.05 -17.15 -8.96
CA THR A 179 2.51 -17.12 -9.15
C THR A 179 3.12 -18.49 -9.39
N SER A 180 2.51 -19.55 -8.87
CA SER A 180 2.89 -20.94 -9.18
C SER A 180 2.67 -21.31 -10.66
N HIS A 181 1.91 -20.51 -11.40
CA HIS A 181 1.63 -20.68 -12.82
C HIS A 181 2.43 -19.72 -13.73
N THR A 182 3.43 -19.01 -13.20
CA THR A 182 4.23 -18.03 -13.97
C THR A 182 5.27 -18.65 -14.90
N TYR A 183 5.25 -19.98 -15.09
CA TYR A 183 6.01 -20.62 -16.17
C TYR A 183 5.46 -20.26 -17.57
N HIS A 184 4.24 -19.72 -17.65
CA HIS A 184 3.71 -19.08 -18.84
C HIS A 184 4.12 -17.60 -18.91
N GLU A 185 4.86 -17.20 -19.94
CA GLU A 185 5.41 -15.85 -20.10
C GLU A 185 4.35 -14.74 -19.98
N HIS A 186 3.17 -14.93 -20.59
CA HIS A 186 2.05 -13.98 -20.49
C HIS A 186 1.60 -13.77 -19.04
N LYS A 187 1.51 -14.85 -18.25
CA LYS A 187 1.08 -14.81 -16.86
C LYS A 187 2.14 -14.13 -15.98
N ALA A 188 3.43 -14.37 -16.24
CA ALA A 188 4.52 -13.68 -15.54
C ALA A 188 4.45 -12.16 -15.75
N LEU A 189 4.18 -11.70 -16.98
CA LEU A 189 4.04 -10.27 -17.27
C LEU A 189 2.81 -9.63 -16.62
N GLU A 190 1.68 -10.36 -16.55
CA GLU A 190 0.50 -9.92 -15.80
C GLU A 190 0.81 -9.70 -14.32
N VAL A 191 1.39 -10.72 -13.67
CA VAL A 191 1.75 -10.66 -12.25
C VAL A 191 2.79 -9.56 -12.02
N PHE A 192 3.77 -9.40 -12.91
CA PHE A 192 4.75 -8.33 -12.84
C PHE A 192 4.11 -6.93 -12.88
N ALA A 193 3.10 -6.71 -13.74
CA ALA A 193 2.37 -5.46 -13.76
C ALA A 193 1.62 -5.20 -12.44
N ILE A 194 1.05 -6.24 -11.84
CA ILE A 194 0.37 -6.16 -10.55
C ILE A 194 1.37 -5.90 -9.41
N ALA A 195 2.55 -6.52 -9.44
CA ALA A 195 3.62 -6.29 -8.47
C ALA A 195 4.09 -4.82 -8.46
N LYS A 196 4.18 -4.18 -9.64
CA LYS A 196 4.46 -2.73 -9.75
C LYS A 196 3.39 -1.88 -9.07
N ALA A 197 2.12 -2.22 -9.25
CA ALA A 197 1.01 -1.51 -8.61
C ALA A 197 0.93 -1.78 -7.09
N PHE A 198 1.44 -2.93 -6.64
CA PHE A 198 1.45 -3.32 -5.24
C PHE A 198 2.45 -2.53 -4.38
N LEU A 199 3.65 -2.24 -4.88
CA LEU A 199 4.71 -1.57 -4.13
C LEU A 199 4.21 -0.33 -3.34
N PRO A 200 3.59 0.69 -3.97
CA PRO A 200 3.13 1.87 -3.24
C PRO A 200 2.02 1.58 -2.22
N GLN A 201 1.24 0.50 -2.39
CA GLN A 201 0.24 0.07 -1.42
C GLN A 201 0.89 -0.58 -0.19
N ALA A 202 1.95 -1.36 -0.39
CA ALA A 202 2.72 -1.97 0.68
C ALA A 202 3.46 -0.91 1.51
N GLU A 203 4.04 0.11 0.87
CA GLU A 203 4.67 1.24 1.55
C GLU A 203 3.66 2.03 2.40
N GLN A 204 2.49 2.32 1.85
CA GLN A 204 1.41 3.00 2.59
C GLN A 204 0.93 2.18 3.79
N LEU A 205 0.79 0.85 3.63
CA LEU A 205 0.45 -0.04 4.73
C LEU A 205 1.50 0.07 5.84
N LEU A 206 2.79 -0.05 5.51
CA LEU A 206 3.88 0.05 6.48
C LEU A 206 3.85 1.39 7.22
N GLN A 207 3.67 2.51 6.51
CA GLN A 207 3.55 3.83 7.11
C GLN A 207 2.38 3.91 8.09
N ARG A 208 1.21 3.36 7.73
CA ARG A 208 0.01 3.37 8.56
C ARG A 208 0.13 2.46 9.78
N LEU A 209 0.77 1.30 9.63
CA LEU A 209 1.07 0.40 10.74
C LEU A 209 1.97 1.08 11.77
N LYS A 210 3.06 1.72 11.33
CA LYS A 210 3.98 2.47 12.19
C LYS A 210 3.34 3.69 12.85
N ALA A 211 2.43 4.39 12.16
CA ALA A 211 1.76 5.57 12.71
C ALA A 211 0.69 5.23 13.76
N LYS A 212 0.21 3.98 13.76
CA LYS A 212 -0.84 3.49 14.66
C LYS A 212 -0.30 2.52 15.73
N TYR A 213 1.03 2.45 15.88
CA TYR A 213 1.72 1.70 16.93
C TYR A 213 2.53 2.68 17.77
#